data_AF-A0A957AV87-F1
#
_entry.id   AF-A0A957AV87-F1
#
_cell.length_a   1.000
_cell.length_b   1.000
_cell.length_c   1.000
_cell.angle_alpha   90.00
_cell.angle_beta   90.00
_cell.angle_gamma   90.00
#
_symmetry.space_group_name_H-M   'P 1'
#
loop_
_entity.id
_entity.type
_entity.pdbx_description
1 polymer ?
#
loop_
_entity_poly.entity_id
_entity_poly.type
_entity_poly.pdbx_seq_one_letter_code
_entity_poly.pdbx_strand_id
1 'polypeptide(L)'
;MKRFNNWYHSLSMEQITWLAVIFITTIVGTLASSTVLKLGMSAFENAGVWAQLMVSLAATAVYAIIVVVVISIFFPKEMRLALKRLPTNKK
;
A
#
# COMPACT_ATOMS: atom_id res chain seq x y z
N MET A 1 1.00 23.64 14.86
CA MET A 1 0.14 23.73 13.65
C MET A 1 0.68 24.67 12.57
N LYS A 2 1.17 25.89 12.87
CA LYS A 2 1.71 26.83 11.85
C LYS A 2 2.83 26.25 10.96
N ARG A 3 3.74 25.44 11.52
CA ARG A 3 4.82 24.79 10.75
C ARG A 3 4.31 23.76 9.73
N PHE A 4 3.26 23.01 10.07
CA PHE A 4 2.67 22.01 9.17
C PHE A 4 1.91 22.67 8.02
N ASN A 5 1.19 23.76 8.32
CA ASN A 5 0.46 24.52 7.30
C ASN A 5 1.41 25.21 6.31
N ASN A 6 2.53 25.76 6.80
CA ASN A 6 3.56 26.35 5.94
C ASN A 6 4.28 25.30 5.10
N TRP A 7 4.52 24.11 5.66
CA TRP A 7 5.09 22.98 4.91
C TRP A 7 4.14 22.50 3.81
N TYR A 8 2.85 22.34 4.12
CA TYR A 8 1.85 21.93 3.13
C TYR A 8 1.68 22.97 2.00
N HIS A 9 1.68 24.26 2.32
CA HIS A 9 1.63 25.33 1.32
C HIS A 9 2.89 25.44 0.44
N SER A 10 4.02 24.89 0.88
CA SER A 10 5.25 24.84 0.09
C SER A 10 5.29 23.68 -0.91
N LEU A 11 4.31 22.76 -0.87
CA LEU A 11 4.25 21.62 -1.76
C LEU A 11 3.64 22.02 -3.10
N SER A 12 4.21 21.50 -4.20
CA SER A 12 3.60 21.64 -5.52
C SER A 12 2.30 20.84 -5.61
N MET A 13 1.41 21.19 -6.54
CA MET A 13 0.15 20.44 -6.76
C MET A 13 0.41 18.95 -7.07
N GLU A 14 1.53 18.64 -7.71
CA GLU A 14 1.96 17.27 -7.93
C GLU A 14 2.25 16.55 -6.60
N GLN A 15 3.01 17.16 -5.69
CA GLN A 15 3.34 16.58 -4.38
C GLN A 15 2.12 16.39 -3.47
N ILE A 16 1.15 17.31 -3.53
CA ILE A 16 -0.13 17.16 -2.82
C ILE A 16 -0.91 15.95 -3.38
N THR A 17 -0.94 15.81 -4.70
CA THR A 17 -1.56 14.66 -5.36
C THR A 17 -0.86 13.35 -4.99
N TRP A 18 0.48 13.34 -4.91
CA TRP A 18 1.27 12.21 -4.43
C TRP A 18 0.90 11.78 -3.01
N LEU A 19 0.86 12.73 -2.08
CA LEU A 19 0.46 12.50 -0.70
C LEU A 19 -0.97 11.95 -0.61
N ALA A 20 -1.90 12.51 -1.38
CA ALA A 20 -3.27 12.04 -1.43
C ALA A 20 -3.37 10.60 -1.96
N VAL A 21 -2.66 10.27 -3.05
CA VAL A 21 -2.64 8.91 -3.62
C VAL A 21 -2.04 7.90 -2.64
N ILE A 22 -0.92 8.22 -1.99
CA ILE A 22 -0.31 7.34 -0.97
C ILE A 22 -1.26 7.14 0.21
N PHE A 23 -1.94 8.20 0.64
CA PHE A 23 -2.90 8.15 1.74
C PHE A 23 -4.11 7.27 1.40
N ILE A 24 -4.70 7.46 0.21
CA ILE A 24 -5.81 6.63 -0.29
C ILE A 24 -5.36 5.17 -0.43
N THR A 25 -4.17 4.92 -0.99
CA THR A 25 -3.62 3.57 -1.12
C THR A 25 -3.49 2.90 0.24
N THR A 26 -2.98 3.63 1.24
CA THR A 26 -2.78 3.12 2.59
C THR A 26 -4.11 2.79 3.24
N ILE A 27 -5.12 3.66 3.12
CA ILE A 27 -6.46 3.42 3.67
C ILE A 27 -7.11 2.21 3.01
N VAL A 28 -7.16 2.18 1.67
CA VAL A 28 -7.81 1.09 0.90
C VAL A 28 -7.08 -0.24 1.13
N GLY A 29 -5.75 -0.22 1.10
CA GLY A 29 -4.93 -1.40 1.38
C GLY A 29 -5.13 -1.92 2.80
N THR A 30 -5.17 -1.03 3.80
CA THR A 30 -5.39 -1.41 5.20
C THR A 30 -6.80 -1.97 5.42
N LEU A 31 -7.83 -1.36 4.83
CA LEU A 31 -9.20 -1.86 4.92
C LEU A 31 -9.32 -3.25 4.29
N ALA A 32 -8.86 -3.42 3.05
CA ALA A 32 -8.94 -4.71 2.35
C ALA A 32 -8.15 -5.81 3.07
N SER A 33 -6.91 -5.53 3.48
CA SER A 33 -6.09 -6.50 4.23
C SER A 33 -6.68 -6.84 5.59
N SER A 34 -7.24 -5.87 6.31
CA SER A 34 -7.93 -6.11 7.59
C SER A 34 -9.18 -6.95 7.42
N THR A 35 -9.96 -6.73 6.36
CA THR A 35 -11.13 -7.55 6.04
C THR A 35 -10.71 -8.99 5.72
N VAL A 36 -9.69 -9.18 4.88
CA VAL A 36 -9.16 -10.51 4.55
C VAL A 36 -8.61 -11.21 5.78
N LEU A 37 -7.87 -10.50 6.63
CA LEU A 37 -7.35 -11.05 7.88
C LEU A 37 -8.49 -11.46 8.82
N LYS A 38 -9.50 -10.60 8.99
CA LYS A 38 -10.63 -10.88 9.88
C LYS A 38 -11.48 -12.05 9.39
N LEU A 39 -11.80 -12.08 8.10
CA LEU A 39 -12.57 -13.17 7.49
C LEU A 39 -11.76 -14.48 7.48
N GLY A 40 -10.48 -14.42 7.13
CA GLY A 40 -9.61 -15.59 7.10
C GLY A 40 -9.35 -16.16 8.50
N MET A 41 -9.06 -15.31 9.50
CA MET A 41 -8.84 -15.77 10.87
C MET A 41 -10.11 -16.39 11.47
N SER A 42 -11.29 -15.88 11.13
CA SER A 42 -12.57 -16.48 11.52
C SER A 42 -12.85 -17.81 10.81
N ALA A 43 -12.55 -17.91 9.51
CA ALA A 43 -12.74 -19.15 8.75
C ALA A 43 -11.77 -20.26 9.17
N PHE A 44 -10.59 -19.89 9.69
CA PHE A 44 -9.52 -20.80 10.10
C PHE A 44 -9.24 -20.74 11.61
N GLU A 45 -10.22 -20.33 12.43
CA GLU A 45 -10.07 -20.14 13.88
C GLU A 45 -9.62 -21.42 14.60
N ASN A 46 -10.15 -22.57 14.17
CA ASN A 46 -9.80 -23.90 14.67
C ASN A 46 -8.73 -24.62 13.83
N ALA A 47 -8.25 -24.00 12.75
CA ALA A 47 -7.16 -24.55 11.97
C ALA A 47 -5.85 -24.16 12.65
N GLY A 48 -4.95 -25.13 12.82
CA GLY A 48 -3.69 -24.93 13.54
C GLY A 48 -2.85 -23.75 13.02
N VAL A 49 -1.84 -23.36 13.79
CA VAL A 49 -0.99 -22.16 13.60
C VAL A 49 -0.55 -21.91 12.14
N TRP A 50 -0.28 -22.97 11.37
CA TRP A 50 0.08 -22.87 9.96
C TRP A 50 -1.00 -22.24 9.06
N ALA A 51 -2.28 -22.52 9.30
CA ALA A 51 -3.37 -21.94 8.53
C ALA A 51 -3.52 -20.44 8.80
N GLN A 52 -3.37 -20.02 10.05
CA GLN A 52 -3.40 -18.61 10.46
C GLN A 52 -2.21 -17.82 9.88
N LEU A 53 -1.03 -18.44 9.79
CA LEU A 53 0.14 -17.86 9.11
C LEU A 53 -0.14 -17.64 7.61
N MET A 54 -0.75 -18.61 6.93
CA MET A 54 -1.10 -18.47 5.51
C MET A 54 -2.15 -17.38 5.28
N VAL A 55 -3.12 -17.24 6.17
CA VAL A 55 -4.10 -16.14 6.13
C VAL A 55 -3.41 -14.79 6.31
N SER A 56 -2.46 -14.68 7.24
CA SER A 56 -1.69 -13.45 7.48
C SER A 56 -0.81 -13.08 6.28
N LEU A 57 -0.20 -14.08 5.65
CA LEU A 57 0.56 -13.92 4.41
C LEU A 57 -0.35 -13.46 3.26
N ALA A 58 -1.54 -14.04 3.13
CA ALA A 58 -2.54 -13.64 2.14
C ALA A 58 -3.02 -12.20 2.36
N ALA A 59 -3.31 -11.79 3.60
CA ALA A 59 -3.68 -10.42 3.93
C ALA A 59 -2.57 -9.41 3.55
N THR A 60 -1.31 -9.79 3.79
CA THR A 60 -0.13 -8.98 3.41
C THR A 60 0.02 -8.90 1.89
N ALA A 61 -0.17 -10.01 1.18
CA ALA A 61 -0.15 -10.03 -0.29
C ALA A 61 -1.25 -9.14 -0.89
N VAL A 62 -2.46 -9.14 -0.30
CA VAL A 62 -3.57 -8.27 -0.73
C VAL A 62 -3.18 -6.79 -0.58
N TYR A 63 -2.56 -6.40 0.53
CA TYR A 63 -2.04 -5.04 0.69
C TYR A 63 -1.03 -4.68 -0.40
N ALA A 64 -0.05 -5.55 -0.66
CA ALA A 64 0.98 -5.33 -1.66
C ALA A 64 0.39 -5.20 -3.09
N ILE A 65 -0.59 -6.04 -3.43
CA ILE A 65 -1.28 -5.97 -4.72
C ILE A 65 -2.00 -4.63 -4.88
N ILE A 66 -2.72 -4.17 -3.86
CA ILE A 66 -3.42 -2.87 -3.90
C ILE A 66 -2.44 -1.73 -4.11
N VAL A 67 -1.31 -1.74 -3.39
CA VAL A 67 -0.24 -0.76 -3.58
C VAL A 67 0.24 -0.75 -5.02
N VAL A 68 0.55 -1.91 -5.60
CA VAL A 68 1.01 -2.01 -7.00
C VAL A 68 -0.05 -1.52 -7.98
N VAL A 69 -1.32 -1.89 -7.79
CA VAL A 69 -2.42 -1.47 -8.66
C VAL A 69 -2.62 0.04 -8.62
N VAL A 70 -2.70 0.63 -7.42
CA VAL A 70 -2.88 2.08 -7.28
C VAL A 70 -1.68 2.84 -7.85
N ILE A 71 -0.45 2.39 -7.57
CA ILE A 71 0.75 2.95 -8.20
C ILE A 71 0.65 2.84 -9.73
N SER A 72 0.23 1.69 -10.27
CA SER A 72 0.17 1.50 -11.72
C SER A 72 -0.89 2.35 -12.45
N ILE A 73 -1.95 2.76 -11.76
CA ILE A 73 -3.03 3.59 -12.29
C ILE A 73 -2.68 5.07 -12.20
N PHE A 74 -2.14 5.51 -11.05
CA PHE A 74 -1.90 6.93 -10.79
C PHE A 74 -0.52 7.42 -11.22
N PHE A 75 0.45 6.53 -11.48
CA PHE A 75 1.77 6.94 -11.95
C PHE A 75 1.82 6.93 -13.50
N PRO A 76 2.14 8.07 -14.14
CA PRO A 76 2.41 8.10 -15.57
C PRO A 76 3.66 7.28 -15.92
N LYS A 77 3.80 6.91 -17.21
CA LYS A 77 4.85 6.03 -17.78
C LYS A 77 6.28 6.35 -17.32
N GLU A 78 6.57 7.58 -16.92
CA GLU A 78 7.88 8.06 -16.51
C GLU A 78 8.37 7.46 -15.19
N MET A 79 7.47 7.12 -14.26
CA MET A 79 7.86 6.46 -13.00
C MET A 79 7.80 4.94 -13.05
N ARG A 80 7.12 4.34 -14.04
CA ARG A 80 7.34 2.91 -14.37
C ARG A 80 8.82 2.64 -14.66
N LEU A 81 9.54 3.62 -15.22
CA LEU A 81 10.99 3.57 -15.42
C LEU A 81 11.77 3.63 -14.10
N ALA A 82 11.36 4.46 -13.13
CA ALA A 82 12.00 4.53 -11.80
C ALA A 82 11.74 3.26 -10.97
N LEU A 83 10.51 2.73 -10.99
CA LEU A 83 10.16 1.47 -10.33
C LEU A 83 10.83 0.25 -10.99
N LYS A 84 10.97 0.25 -12.33
CA LYS A 84 11.79 -0.74 -13.05
C LYS A 84 13.28 -0.67 -12.71
N ARG A 85 13.78 0.48 -12.25
CA ARG A 85 15.17 0.65 -11.82
C ARG A 85 15.41 0.20 -10.38
N LEU A 86 14.35 0.05 -9.57
CA LEU A 86 14.44 -0.31 -8.16
C LEU A 86 14.92 -1.75 -7.83
N PRO A 87 14.90 -2.78 -8.71
CA PRO A 87 15.53 -4.07 -8.42
C PRO A 87 16.90 -4.28 -9.09
N THR A 88 17.51 -3.26 -9.67
CA THR A 88 18.84 -3.38 -10.35
C THR A 88 19.98 -2.69 -9.61
N ASN A 89 19.86 -2.42 -8.30
CA ASN A 89 21.07 -2.22 -7.50
C ASN A 89 21.53 -3.56 -6.93
N LYS A 90 22.08 -4.39 -7.83
CA LYS A 90 22.94 -5.52 -7.43
C LYS A 90 24.26 -4.92 -6.95
N LYS A 91 24.35 -4.61 -5.66
CA LYS A 91 25.62 -4.53 -4.95
C LYS A 91 25.48 -5.31 -3.66
#